data_AF-A0A8K0VNN6-F1
#
_entry.id   AF-A0A8K0VNN6-F1
#
_cell.length_a   1.000
_cell.length_b   1.000
_cell.length_c   1.000
_cell.angle_alpha   90.00
_cell.angle_beta   90.00
_cell.angle_gamma   90.00
#
_symmetry.space_group_name_H-M   'P 1'
#
loop_
_entity.id
_entity.type
_entity.pdbx_description
1 polymer ?
#
loop_
_entity_poly.entity_id
_entity_poly.type
_entity_poly.pdbx_seq_one_letter_code
_entity_poly.pdbx_strand_id
1 'polypeptide(L)'
;MAFKKFDADAILTDRSLPDVYRSLFALAQEFAILGHIETAKTMISLLLSEYTSDWQRRQIRYLRLAFAEANQWPEEIPSDERTEEALNKIEPQMPPNVNYEALDSQNDAAKLETLLKHADGEDATTGGGAMQRSSTLADALVVAIRIASEHASSLEGIENHEKIQEVLGHISKRLSANQQIQYLTERRSIWPLLLSGALSRSIPVDTNKVNALAKEAIDTFTERLKNGRKVHPVETKSIKELLIELERNTVANVERDALEFGGQVPESLFILPPATDDQISALEHKLNTKLPSDYKEFLKLSNGFGGTWNGYYLDPPLDGVDDIDWADVYTEDAPIELHESPTGNFDLDLSEGEWPIYEKALQLGTEDIFEYWFLPPQETKKALEAYREVLKSPEVSEQKRAQTLKLITSKYGSWEAFEKLEWVVVEMSHGEDTSCGSFTQFLQEKVNRSAKGMWQGEGEIEEGCFAYSCKPSGN
;
A
#
# COMPACT_ATOMS: atom_id res chain seq x y z
N MET A 1 5.14 -5.00 -1.04
CA MET A 1 5.13 -3.81 -1.92
C MET A 1 6.37 -2.97 -1.65
N ALA A 2 7.37 -2.96 -2.55
CA ALA A 2 8.43 -1.94 -2.54
C ALA A 2 7.87 -0.74 -3.30
N PHE A 3 7.31 0.21 -2.55
CA PHE A 3 7.12 1.54 -3.06
C PHE A 3 8.46 2.27 -2.89
N LYS A 4 8.92 3.00 -3.92
CA LYS A 4 9.50 4.31 -3.61
C LYS A 4 8.43 5.02 -2.81
N LYS A 5 8.67 5.24 -1.51
CA LYS A 5 7.67 5.85 -0.61
C LYS A 5 7.16 7.21 -1.11
N PHE A 6 7.92 7.83 -2.02
CA PHE A 6 7.50 8.94 -2.83
C PHE A 6 7.99 8.79 -4.28
N ASP A 7 7.05 8.75 -5.22
CA ASP A 7 7.27 8.97 -6.65
C ASP A 7 6.18 9.93 -7.13
N ALA A 8 6.57 11.10 -7.62
CA ALA A 8 5.64 12.17 -7.94
C ALA A 8 4.69 11.78 -9.08
N ASP A 9 5.18 11.08 -10.10
CA ASP A 9 4.35 10.67 -11.23
C ASP A 9 3.38 9.57 -10.81
N ALA A 10 3.84 8.60 -10.02
CA ALA A 10 2.98 7.56 -9.46
C ALA A 10 1.86 8.18 -8.61
N ILE A 11 2.17 9.08 -7.68
CA ILE A 11 1.15 9.73 -6.83
C ILE A 11 0.11 10.50 -7.67
N LEU A 12 0.57 11.21 -8.70
CA LEU A 12 -0.31 12.01 -9.55
C LEU A 12 -1.21 11.15 -10.42
N THR A 13 -0.79 9.94 -10.79
CA THR A 13 -1.45 9.14 -11.81
C THR A 13 -2.10 7.85 -11.30
N ASP A 14 -1.82 7.42 -10.07
CA ASP A 14 -2.38 6.21 -9.45
C ASP A 14 -3.91 6.29 -9.32
N ARG A 15 -4.62 5.25 -9.75
CA ARG A 15 -6.08 5.15 -9.65
C ARG A 15 -6.56 4.87 -8.24
N SER A 16 -5.76 4.15 -7.44
CA SER A 16 -6.04 3.84 -6.04
C SER A 16 -5.73 5.05 -5.16
N LEU A 17 -6.78 5.77 -4.77
CA LEU A 17 -6.66 6.81 -3.76
C LEU A 17 -6.27 6.26 -2.37
N PRO A 18 -6.69 5.05 -1.95
CA PRO A 18 -6.12 4.36 -0.80
C PRO A 18 -4.59 4.30 -0.83
N ASP A 19 -3.98 3.94 -1.97
CA ASP A 19 -2.52 3.84 -2.09
C ASP A 19 -1.81 5.19 -1.97
N VAL A 20 -2.43 6.24 -2.52
CA VAL A 20 -1.98 7.62 -2.33
C VAL A 20 -2.02 8.00 -0.84
N TYR A 21 -3.09 7.64 -0.12
CA TYR A 21 -3.20 7.91 1.33
C TYR A 21 -2.16 7.14 2.15
N ARG A 22 -1.96 5.84 1.84
CA ARG A 22 -0.93 5.01 2.48
C ARG A 22 0.46 5.61 2.28
N SER A 23 0.76 6.08 1.06
CA SER A 23 2.05 6.70 0.73
C SER A 23 2.26 8.02 1.49
N LEU A 24 1.26 8.90 1.52
CA LEU A 24 1.31 10.16 2.29
C LEU A 24 1.55 9.91 3.78
N PHE A 25 0.84 8.94 4.36
CA PHE A 25 0.99 8.58 5.77
C PHE A 25 2.38 8.00 6.08
N ALA A 26 2.85 7.05 5.27
CA ALA A 26 4.17 6.45 5.44
C ALA A 26 5.27 7.52 5.39
N LEU A 27 5.18 8.46 4.45
CA LEU A 27 6.13 9.57 4.32
C LEU A 27 6.08 10.53 5.53
N ALA A 28 4.88 10.82 6.05
CA ALA A 28 4.72 11.62 7.26
C ALA A 28 5.39 10.94 8.48
N GLN A 29 5.30 9.62 8.61
CA GLN A 29 6.01 8.87 9.65
C GLN A 29 7.53 9.03 9.55
N GLU A 30 8.08 8.94 8.34
CA GLU A 30 9.52 9.11 8.11
C GLU A 30 10.00 10.51 8.51
N PHE A 31 9.30 11.55 8.06
CA PHE A 31 9.64 12.93 8.44
C PHE A 31 9.58 13.11 9.96
N ALA A 32 8.56 12.55 10.62
CA ALA A 32 8.41 12.67 12.07
C ALA A 32 9.57 12.02 12.84
N ILE A 33 9.96 10.77 12.51
CA ILE A 33 11.04 10.08 13.23
C ILE A 33 12.43 10.72 13.00
N LEU A 34 12.58 11.50 11.92
CA LEU A 34 13.79 12.27 11.62
C LEU A 34 13.76 13.69 12.22
N GLY A 35 12.72 14.04 12.98
CA GLY A 35 12.58 15.33 13.65
C GLY A 35 11.92 16.45 12.83
N HIS A 36 11.45 16.16 11.62
CA HIS A 36 10.77 17.13 10.74
C HIS A 36 9.26 17.19 11.03
N ILE A 37 8.88 17.55 12.25
CA ILE A 37 7.47 17.49 12.70
C ILE A 37 6.54 18.44 11.95
N GLU A 38 6.96 19.66 11.63
CA GLU A 38 6.09 20.58 10.88
C GLU A 38 5.75 20.04 9.48
N THR A 39 6.69 19.35 8.83
CA THR A 39 6.44 18.63 7.56
C THR A 39 5.44 17.49 7.77
N ALA A 40 5.67 16.63 8.76
CA ALA A 40 4.76 15.53 9.07
C ALA A 40 3.35 16.04 9.41
N LYS A 41 3.24 17.09 10.23
CA LYS A 41 1.98 17.76 10.56
C LYS A 41 1.28 18.29 9.33
N THR A 42 1.99 18.96 8.42
CA THR A 42 1.41 19.48 7.17
C THR A 42 0.83 18.34 6.31
N MET A 43 1.56 17.23 6.20
CA MET A 43 1.09 16.03 5.47
C MET A 43 -0.14 15.40 6.12
N ILE A 44 -0.17 15.27 7.46
CA ILE A 44 -1.32 14.73 8.17
C ILE A 44 -2.53 15.67 8.11
N SER A 45 -2.34 16.99 8.21
CA SER A 45 -3.41 17.96 8.01
C SER A 45 -4.02 17.83 6.61
N LEU A 46 -3.17 17.74 5.57
CA LEU A 46 -3.64 17.53 4.20
C LEU A 46 -4.44 16.22 4.05
N LEU A 47 -4.00 15.14 4.70
CA LEU A 47 -4.72 13.86 4.68
C LEU A 47 -6.09 13.96 5.38
N LEU A 48 -6.13 14.58 6.56
CA LEU A 48 -7.34 14.70 7.36
C LEU A 48 -8.34 15.73 6.80
N SER A 49 -7.86 16.78 6.13
CA SER A 49 -8.74 17.77 5.49
C SER A 49 -9.58 17.14 4.37
N GLU A 50 -9.07 16.08 3.77
CA GLU A 50 -9.73 15.36 2.67
C GLU A 50 -10.46 14.09 3.15
N TYR A 51 -9.98 13.44 4.21
CA TYR A 51 -10.49 12.16 4.67
C TYR A 51 -10.39 12.01 6.20
N THR A 52 -11.52 12.20 6.89
CA THR A 52 -11.64 12.17 8.36
C THR A 52 -12.54 11.04 8.86
N SER A 53 -12.27 9.80 8.45
CA SER A 53 -12.91 8.63 9.06
C SER A 53 -12.27 8.29 10.41
N ASP A 54 -13.02 7.59 11.28
CA ASP A 54 -12.46 7.04 12.53
C ASP A 54 -11.28 6.09 12.25
N TRP A 55 -11.38 5.31 11.17
CA TRP A 55 -10.30 4.44 10.75
C TRP A 55 -9.04 5.23 10.41
N GLN A 56 -9.15 6.33 9.63
CA GLN A 56 -8.00 7.17 9.31
C GLN A 56 -7.37 7.77 10.56
N ARG A 57 -8.22 8.26 11.48
CA ARG A 57 -7.77 8.76 12.78
C ARG A 57 -7.03 7.69 13.56
N ARG A 58 -7.49 6.44 13.53
CA ARG A 58 -6.79 5.30 14.15
C ARG A 58 -5.45 5.00 13.46
N GLN A 59 -5.32 5.12 12.15
CA GLN A 59 -4.04 4.88 11.46
C GLN A 59 -2.97 5.88 11.92
N ILE A 60 -3.33 7.16 12.07
CA ILE A 60 -2.38 8.19 12.49
C ILE A 60 -2.11 8.23 14.01
N ARG A 61 -2.67 7.30 14.80
CA ARG A 61 -2.65 7.36 16.27
C ARG A 61 -1.25 7.50 16.85
N TYR A 62 -0.27 6.81 16.28
CA TYR A 62 1.11 6.84 16.79
C TYR A 62 1.82 8.16 16.51
N LEU A 63 1.47 8.89 15.44
CA LEU A 63 1.99 10.23 15.18
C LEU A 63 1.46 11.28 16.18
N ARG A 64 0.35 11.02 16.87
CA ARG A 64 -0.15 11.90 17.92
C ARG A 64 0.83 12.04 19.08
N LEU A 65 1.60 10.99 19.36
CA LEU A 65 2.66 11.02 20.36
C LEU A 65 3.74 12.03 19.96
N ALA A 66 4.10 12.08 18.67
CA ALA A 66 5.04 13.06 18.12
C ALA A 66 4.50 14.49 18.23
N PHE A 67 3.25 14.70 17.83
CA PHE A 67 2.59 16.01 17.87
C PHE A 67 2.39 16.53 19.29
N ALA A 68 2.09 15.63 20.23
CA ALA A 68 2.02 15.94 21.64
C ALA A 68 3.37 16.41 22.18
N GLU A 69 4.42 15.63 21.92
CA GLU A 69 5.78 15.94 22.39
C GLU A 69 6.29 17.27 21.79
N ALA A 70 6.02 17.53 20.52
CA ALA A 70 6.40 18.79 19.86
C ALA A 70 5.48 19.96 20.22
N ASN A 71 4.33 19.70 20.87
CA ASN A 71 3.22 20.64 21.03
C ASN A 71 2.78 21.27 19.68
N GLN A 72 2.76 20.46 18.63
CA GLN A 72 2.45 20.86 17.25
C GLN A 72 1.38 19.93 16.69
N TRP A 73 0.12 20.32 16.85
CA TRP A 73 -1.03 19.51 16.44
C TRP A 73 -1.58 19.92 15.07
N PRO A 74 -1.94 18.96 14.20
CA PRO A 74 -2.90 19.18 13.12
C PRO A 74 -4.22 19.74 13.68
N GLU A 75 -4.80 20.74 13.01
CA GLU A 75 -6.05 21.36 13.46
C GLU A 75 -7.23 20.37 13.42
N GLU A 76 -7.17 19.44 12.48
CA GLU A 76 -8.18 18.42 12.19
C GLU A 76 -8.27 17.33 13.26
N ILE A 77 -7.30 17.22 14.17
CA ILE A 77 -7.35 16.27 15.29
C ILE A 77 -8.20 16.88 16.42
N PRO A 78 -9.31 16.26 16.85
CA PRO A 78 -10.17 16.77 17.92
C PRO A 78 -9.42 17.01 19.24
N SER A 79 -9.83 18.01 20.02
CA SER A 79 -9.12 18.41 21.25
C SER A 79 -9.15 17.35 22.35
N ASP A 80 -10.20 16.53 22.41
CA ASP A 80 -10.33 15.38 23.32
C ASP A 80 -9.30 14.28 23.00
N GLU A 81 -8.92 14.13 21.73
CA GLU A 81 -7.87 13.21 21.28
C GLU A 81 -6.45 13.74 21.54
N ARG A 82 -6.30 14.99 21.98
CA ARG A 82 -5.00 15.63 22.34
C ARG A 82 -4.68 15.52 23.83
N THR A 83 -5.57 14.92 24.62
CA THR A 83 -5.43 14.84 26.08
C THR A 83 -4.44 13.75 26.50
N GLU A 84 -3.81 13.91 27.66
CA GLU A 84 -2.97 12.87 28.27
C GLU A 84 -3.71 11.54 28.44
N GLU A 85 -5.00 11.58 28.77
CA GLU A 85 -5.82 10.39 28.87
C GLU A 85 -5.95 9.66 27.53
N ALA A 86 -6.19 10.38 26.43
CA ALA A 86 -6.25 9.80 25.09
C ALA A 86 -4.89 9.25 24.65
N LEU A 87 -3.79 9.97 24.93
CA LEU A 87 -2.44 9.53 24.61
C LEU A 87 -2.05 8.25 25.37
N ASN A 88 -2.47 8.12 26.63
CA ASN A 88 -2.22 6.92 27.45
C ASN A 88 -3.00 5.69 26.98
N LYS A 89 -4.06 5.87 26.17
CA LYS A 89 -4.83 4.77 25.54
C LYS A 89 -4.20 4.28 24.23
N ILE A 90 -3.14 4.94 23.75
CA ILE A 90 -2.41 4.48 22.56
C ILE A 90 -1.55 3.29 22.97
N GLU A 91 -2.09 2.09 22.82
CA GLU A 91 -1.35 0.85 23.06
C GLU A 91 -0.43 0.52 21.87
N PRO A 92 0.83 0.13 22.12
CA PRO A 92 1.66 -0.47 21.09
C PRO A 92 0.99 -1.73 20.56
N GLN A 93 0.99 -1.94 19.23
CA GLN A 93 0.62 -3.26 18.71
C GLN A 93 1.78 -4.21 18.98
N MET A 94 1.66 -5.00 20.05
CA MET A 94 2.66 -6.01 20.38
C MET A 94 2.64 -7.13 19.32
N PRO A 95 3.78 -7.50 18.71
CA PRO A 95 3.83 -8.70 17.91
C PRO A 95 3.58 -9.93 18.81
N PRO A 96 2.74 -10.89 18.39
CA PRO A 96 2.28 -12.02 19.23
C PRO A 96 3.39 -12.97 19.72
N ASN A 97 4.64 -12.81 19.27
CA ASN A 97 5.72 -13.79 19.46
C ASN A 97 6.92 -13.30 20.28
N VAL A 98 6.85 -12.14 20.94
CA VAL A 98 7.92 -11.74 21.87
C VAL A 98 7.58 -12.23 23.26
N ASN A 99 8.23 -13.32 23.69
CA ASN A 99 8.11 -13.83 25.05
C ASN A 99 8.88 -12.92 26.03
N TYR A 100 8.26 -11.81 26.43
CA TYR A 100 8.82 -10.87 27.40
C TYR A 100 8.96 -11.45 28.81
N GLU A 101 8.36 -12.60 29.12
CA GLU A 101 8.58 -13.29 30.40
C GLU A 101 10.04 -13.76 30.55
N ALA A 102 10.79 -13.90 29.44
CA ALA A 102 12.23 -14.14 29.46
C ALA A 102 13.10 -12.86 29.61
N LEU A 103 12.49 -11.67 29.54
CA LEU A 103 13.14 -10.35 29.62
C LEU A 103 12.93 -9.66 30.98
N ASP A 104 12.43 -10.38 31.99
CA ASP A 104 12.30 -9.93 33.37
C ASP A 104 13.65 -9.99 34.12
N SER A 105 14.67 -9.33 33.55
CA SER A 105 15.90 -9.04 34.27
C SER A 105 15.69 -7.75 35.07
N GLN A 106 15.90 -7.78 36.39
CA GLN A 106 15.87 -6.60 37.26
C GLN A 106 16.96 -5.54 36.94
N ASN A 107 17.79 -5.78 35.91
CA ASN A 107 18.88 -4.91 35.50
C ASN A 107 18.70 -4.50 34.02
N ASP A 108 18.46 -3.20 33.79
CA ASP A 108 18.28 -2.62 32.46
C ASP A 108 19.51 -2.82 31.55
N ALA A 109 20.73 -2.86 32.09
CA ALA A 109 21.94 -3.11 31.30
C ALA A 109 21.96 -4.54 30.72
N ALA A 110 21.61 -5.54 31.53
CA ALA A 110 21.51 -6.93 31.08
C ALA A 110 20.35 -7.12 30.08
N LYS A 111 19.25 -6.39 30.29
CA LYS A 111 18.12 -6.35 29.35
C LYS A 111 18.55 -5.80 28.00
N LEU A 112 19.26 -4.67 27.99
CA LEU A 112 19.74 -4.04 26.75
C LEU A 112 20.68 -4.98 25.98
N GLU A 113 21.63 -5.63 26.66
CA GLU A 113 22.54 -6.60 26.04
C GLU A 113 21.78 -7.76 25.40
N THR A 114 20.73 -8.26 26.07
CA THR A 114 19.87 -9.33 25.54
C THR A 114 19.12 -8.87 24.28
N LEU A 115 18.56 -7.67 24.29
CA LEU A 115 17.83 -7.10 23.15
C LEU A 115 18.76 -6.87 21.94
N LEU A 116 19.95 -6.31 22.17
CA LEU A 116 20.95 -6.09 21.11
C LEU A 116 21.42 -7.43 20.50
N LYS A 117 21.72 -8.42 21.34
CA LYS A 117 22.08 -9.76 20.88
C LYS A 117 20.98 -10.42 20.03
N HIS A 118 19.71 -10.19 20.37
CA HIS A 118 18.58 -10.69 19.58
C HIS A 118 18.42 -9.94 18.25
N ALA A 119 18.81 -8.66 18.21
CA ALA A 119 18.81 -7.86 16.98
C ALA A 119 19.95 -8.21 16.01
N ASP A 120 21.07 -8.73 16.51
CA ASP A 120 22.33 -9.00 15.78
C ASP A 120 22.38 -10.28 14.89
N GLY A 121 21.25 -10.93 14.63
CA GLY A 121 21.21 -12.11 13.73
C GLY A 121 21.40 -11.78 12.23
N GLU A 122 21.27 -12.77 11.32
CA GLU A 122 21.32 -12.57 9.85
C GLU A 122 20.39 -11.46 9.35
N ASP A 123 20.86 -10.49 8.57
CA ASP A 123 20.18 -9.22 8.23
C ASP A 123 18.85 -9.37 7.45
N ALA A 124 17.82 -9.95 8.07
CA ALA A 124 16.49 -10.07 7.47
C ALA A 124 15.86 -8.67 7.42
N THR A 125 15.71 -8.10 6.23
CA THR A 125 15.09 -6.78 6.03
C THR A 125 13.57 -6.87 5.90
N THR A 126 13.02 -8.07 5.70
CA THR A 126 11.62 -8.32 5.32
C THR A 126 10.99 -9.49 6.09
N GLY A 127 9.67 -9.67 5.99
CA GLY A 127 8.93 -10.74 6.67
C GLY A 127 8.88 -10.61 8.20
N GLY A 128 8.48 -11.69 8.88
CA GLY A 128 8.26 -11.71 10.33
C GLY A 128 9.54 -11.56 11.16
N GLY A 129 10.67 -12.10 10.69
CA GLY A 129 11.96 -11.96 11.35
C GLY A 129 12.44 -10.50 11.40
N ALA A 130 12.24 -9.75 10.32
CA ALA A 130 12.54 -8.32 10.29
C ALA A 130 11.63 -7.54 11.23
N MET A 131 10.32 -7.83 11.26
CA MET A 131 9.37 -7.18 12.18
C MET A 131 9.79 -7.39 13.64
N GLN A 132 10.17 -8.61 14.00
CA GLN A 132 10.60 -8.92 15.37
C GLN A 132 11.82 -8.09 15.77
N ARG A 133 12.81 -7.96 14.88
CA ARG A 133 14.02 -7.16 15.14
C ARG A 133 13.73 -5.68 15.21
N SER A 134 12.92 -5.18 14.30
CA SER A 134 12.47 -3.79 14.28
C SER A 134 11.79 -3.40 15.60
N SER A 135 10.93 -4.28 16.12
CA SER A 135 10.30 -4.12 17.43
C SER A 135 11.33 -4.19 18.58
N THR A 136 12.24 -5.17 18.53
CA THR A 136 13.32 -5.36 19.52
C THR A 136 14.22 -4.14 19.61
N LEU A 137 14.59 -3.52 18.49
CA LEU A 137 15.41 -2.31 18.44
C LEU A 137 14.67 -1.08 18.99
N ALA A 138 13.37 -0.96 18.74
CA ALA A 138 12.55 0.09 19.35
C ALA A 138 12.51 -0.07 20.88
N ASP A 139 12.36 -1.30 21.39
CA ASP A 139 12.41 -1.58 22.83
C ASP A 139 13.82 -1.37 23.42
N ALA A 140 14.88 -1.73 22.68
CA ALA A 140 16.26 -1.46 23.09
C ALA A 140 16.50 0.04 23.27
N LEU A 141 15.92 0.88 22.41
CA LEU A 141 16.04 2.33 22.53
C LEU A 141 15.32 2.84 23.78
N VAL A 142 14.15 2.30 24.11
CA VAL A 142 13.44 2.63 25.36
C VAL A 142 14.30 2.29 26.59
N VAL A 143 14.91 1.10 26.61
CA VAL A 143 15.79 0.67 27.73
C VAL A 143 17.04 1.56 27.81
N ALA A 144 17.67 1.85 26.67
CA ALA A 144 18.84 2.71 26.62
C ALA A 144 18.54 4.13 27.13
N ILE A 145 17.34 4.69 26.85
CA ILE A 145 16.90 5.98 27.39
C ILE A 145 16.79 5.93 28.92
N ARG A 146 16.26 4.84 29.50
CA ARG A 146 16.20 4.69 30.95
C ARG A 146 17.57 4.67 31.60
N ILE A 147 18.50 3.86 31.08
CA ILE A 147 19.89 3.79 31.56
C ILE A 147 20.56 5.17 31.48
N ALA A 148 20.41 5.86 30.35
CA ALA A 148 21.00 7.18 30.16
C ALA A 148 20.39 8.22 31.11
N SER A 149 19.10 8.12 31.41
CA SER A 149 18.38 9.02 32.33
C SER A 149 18.82 8.88 33.79
N GLU A 150 19.40 7.74 34.18
CA GLU A 150 20.01 7.56 35.51
C GLU A 150 21.28 8.40 35.68
N HIS A 151 21.97 8.71 34.58
CA HIS A 151 23.28 9.37 34.57
C HIS A 151 23.22 10.82 34.05
N ALA A 152 22.17 11.18 33.31
CA ALA A 152 21.99 12.50 32.72
C ALA A 152 20.55 12.98 32.87
N SER A 153 20.39 14.21 33.36
CA SER A 153 19.06 14.86 33.49
C SER A 153 18.70 15.75 32.30
N SER A 154 19.65 16.03 31.40
CA SER A 154 19.41 16.80 30.18
C SER A 154 19.27 15.88 28.97
N LEU A 155 18.43 16.28 28.00
CA LEU A 155 18.26 15.57 26.75
C LEU A 155 19.58 15.43 25.97
N GLU A 156 20.42 16.47 25.99
CA GLU A 156 21.75 16.43 25.37
C GLU A 156 22.66 15.38 26.03
N GLY A 157 22.60 15.23 27.36
CA GLY A 157 23.37 14.21 28.06
C GLY A 157 22.84 12.79 27.79
N ILE A 158 21.52 12.64 27.67
CA ILE A 158 20.90 11.37 27.28
C ILE A 158 21.31 11.00 25.85
N GLU A 159 21.19 11.93 24.91
CA GLU A 159 21.53 11.71 23.51
C GLU A 159 22.99 11.26 23.33
N ASN A 160 23.93 11.93 24.00
CA ASN A 160 25.36 11.61 23.91
C ASN A 160 25.78 10.36 24.69
N HIS A 161 24.87 9.69 25.38
CA HIS A 161 25.18 8.47 26.11
C HIS A 161 25.55 7.33 25.15
N GLU A 162 26.63 6.59 25.46
CA GLU A 162 27.17 5.51 24.62
C GLU A 162 26.09 4.53 24.14
N LYS A 163 25.21 4.11 25.06
CA LYS A 163 24.15 3.12 24.77
C LYS A 163 23.07 3.65 23.84
N ILE A 164 22.81 4.96 23.85
CA ILE A 164 21.89 5.59 22.89
C ILE A 164 22.52 5.59 21.51
N GLN A 165 23.77 6.01 21.39
CA GLN A 165 24.49 6.05 20.12
C GLN A 165 24.67 4.66 19.52
N GLU A 166 24.92 3.64 20.35
CA GLU A 166 24.96 2.24 19.95
C GLU A 166 23.63 1.82 19.29
N VAL A 167 22.51 1.94 20.02
CA VAL A 167 21.19 1.53 19.52
C VAL A 167 20.75 2.33 18.28
N LEU A 168 20.97 3.65 18.25
CA LEU A 168 20.70 4.48 17.08
C LEU A 168 21.56 4.04 15.87
N GLY A 169 22.79 3.59 16.12
CA GLY A 169 23.65 2.98 15.11
C GLY A 169 23.07 1.71 14.50
N HIS A 170 22.40 0.86 15.27
CA HIS A 170 21.69 -0.32 14.75
C HIS A 170 20.41 0.08 13.97
N ILE A 171 19.60 0.99 14.53
CA ILE A 171 18.36 1.46 13.88
C ILE A 171 18.67 2.16 12.54
N SER A 172 19.66 3.05 12.52
CA SER A 172 20.04 3.84 11.33
C SER A 172 20.46 3.00 10.13
N LYS A 173 20.95 1.78 10.34
CA LYS A 173 21.32 0.83 9.28
C LYS A 173 20.12 0.11 8.67
N ARG A 174 18.97 0.13 9.35
CA ARG A 174 17.81 -0.72 9.06
C ARG A 174 16.48 0.04 9.03
N LEU A 175 16.47 1.36 8.81
CA LEU A 175 15.21 2.13 8.72
C LEU A 175 14.31 1.66 7.57
N SER A 176 14.89 1.12 6.50
CA SER A 176 14.15 0.53 5.39
C SER A 176 13.57 -0.85 5.71
N ALA A 177 13.96 -1.47 6.84
CA ALA A 177 13.48 -2.79 7.22
C ALA A 177 11.99 -2.75 7.62
N ASN A 178 11.33 -3.89 7.40
CA ASN A 178 9.91 -4.07 7.66
C ASN A 178 9.51 -3.57 9.05
N GLN A 179 8.52 -2.67 9.10
CA GLN A 179 7.95 -2.09 10.33
C GLN A 179 8.92 -1.29 11.24
N GLN A 180 10.19 -1.05 10.84
CA GLN A 180 11.15 -0.31 11.70
C GLN A 180 10.65 1.07 12.09
N ILE A 181 10.18 1.85 11.12
CA ILE A 181 9.64 3.20 11.35
C ILE A 181 8.38 3.14 12.20
N GLN A 182 7.46 2.22 11.89
CA GLN A 182 6.21 2.08 12.64
C GLN A 182 6.51 1.79 14.13
N TYR A 183 7.33 0.78 14.44
CA TYR A 183 7.63 0.43 15.83
C TYR A 183 8.31 1.56 16.61
N LEU A 184 9.10 2.42 15.96
CA LEU A 184 9.61 3.64 16.59
C LEU A 184 8.45 4.57 16.95
N THR A 185 7.54 4.86 16.01
CA THR A 185 6.43 5.79 16.27
C THR A 185 5.52 5.37 17.43
N GLU A 186 5.44 4.07 17.71
CA GLU A 186 4.61 3.50 18.78
C GLU A 186 5.13 3.75 20.20
N ARG A 187 6.43 4.06 20.37
CA ARG A 187 7.06 4.16 21.71
C ARG A 187 7.05 5.60 22.21
N ARG A 188 6.13 5.95 23.11
CA ARG A 188 6.01 7.32 23.64
C ARG A 188 7.33 7.90 24.16
N SER A 189 8.10 7.12 24.90
CA SER A 189 9.34 7.57 25.56
C SER A 189 10.50 7.90 24.61
N ILE A 190 10.44 7.52 23.34
CA ILE A 190 11.54 7.81 22.39
C ILE A 190 11.36 9.16 21.69
N TRP A 191 10.16 9.73 21.68
CA TRP A 191 9.87 10.96 20.95
C TRP A 191 10.76 12.16 21.33
N PRO A 192 11.06 12.46 22.60
CA PRO A 192 11.98 13.55 22.94
C PRO A 192 13.32 13.44 22.21
N LEU A 193 13.84 12.21 22.08
CA LEU A 193 15.10 11.92 21.40
C LEU A 193 14.97 12.02 19.86
N LEU A 194 13.87 11.54 19.28
CA LEU A 194 13.64 11.63 17.84
C LEU A 194 13.43 13.10 17.41
N LEU A 195 12.71 13.89 18.21
CA LEU A 195 12.48 15.31 17.97
C LEU A 195 13.76 16.15 18.04
N SER A 196 14.75 15.74 18.84
CA SER A 196 16.05 16.41 18.86
C SER A 196 16.80 16.25 17.53
N GLY A 197 16.38 15.31 16.67
CA GLY A 197 17.06 14.92 15.45
C GLY A 197 18.21 13.93 15.68
N ALA A 198 18.29 13.27 16.84
CA ALA A 198 19.37 12.33 17.15
C ALA A 198 19.50 11.20 16.12
N LEU A 199 18.36 10.64 15.68
CA LEU A 199 18.33 9.62 14.62
C LEU A 199 18.78 10.19 13.27
N SER A 200 18.32 11.40 12.93
CA SER A 200 18.74 12.12 11.72
C SER A 200 20.22 12.46 11.72
N ARG A 201 20.87 12.67 12.88
CA ARG A 201 22.34 12.82 12.96
C ARG A 201 23.09 11.49 12.81
N SER A 202 22.45 10.38 13.16
CA SER A 202 23.01 9.03 13.01
C SER A 202 22.99 8.55 11.55
N ILE A 203 22.22 9.22 10.69
CA ILE A 203 22.15 8.97 9.25
C ILE A 203 22.67 10.23 8.58
N PRO A 204 23.78 10.23 7.83
CA PRO A 204 24.31 11.47 7.25
C PRO A 204 23.38 11.99 6.14
N VAL A 205 22.25 12.62 6.49
CA VAL A 205 21.27 13.18 5.56
C VAL A 205 21.65 14.61 5.19
N ASP A 206 21.48 14.97 3.92
CA ASP A 206 21.59 16.34 3.43
C ASP A 206 20.28 17.07 3.68
N THR A 207 20.29 18.02 4.62
CA THR A 207 19.13 18.83 4.98
C THR A 207 18.52 19.57 3.78
N ASN A 208 19.31 19.96 2.78
CA ASN A 208 18.77 20.61 1.58
C ASN A 208 17.97 19.62 0.72
N LYS A 209 18.45 18.38 0.59
CA LYS A 209 17.71 17.32 -0.11
C LYS A 209 16.42 16.97 0.62
N VAL A 210 16.46 16.87 1.95
CA VAL A 210 15.26 16.61 2.78
C VAL A 210 14.23 17.73 2.62
N ASN A 211 14.66 18.99 2.67
CA ASN A 211 13.77 20.13 2.49
C ASN A 211 13.18 20.21 1.07
N ALA A 212 13.99 19.90 0.05
CA ALA A 212 13.51 19.86 -1.34
C ALA A 212 12.47 18.76 -1.53
N LEU A 213 12.72 17.56 -1.02
CA LEU A 213 11.78 16.44 -1.03
C LEU A 213 10.49 16.77 -0.27
N ALA A 214 10.61 17.36 0.93
CA ALA A 214 9.45 17.77 1.73
C ALA A 214 8.52 18.71 0.94
N LYS A 215 9.10 19.70 0.27
CA LYS A 215 8.35 20.65 -0.57
C LYS A 215 7.71 19.94 -1.76
N GLU A 216 8.48 19.17 -2.51
CA GLU A 216 7.98 18.44 -3.68
C GLU A 216 6.85 17.48 -3.32
N ALA A 217 6.99 16.75 -2.20
CA ALA A 217 5.97 15.84 -1.73
C ALA A 217 4.69 16.55 -1.32
N ILE A 218 4.78 17.61 -0.52
CA ILE A 218 3.60 18.40 -0.12
C ILE A 218 2.91 18.98 -1.35
N ASP A 219 3.65 19.57 -2.29
CA ASP A 219 3.09 20.15 -3.52
C ASP A 219 2.39 19.07 -4.36
N THR A 220 3.00 17.89 -4.48
CA THR A 220 2.48 16.77 -5.27
C THR A 220 1.21 16.15 -4.67
N PHE A 221 1.20 15.87 -3.36
CA PHE A 221 0.00 15.38 -2.69
C PHE A 221 -1.10 16.44 -2.69
N THR A 222 -0.76 17.72 -2.52
CA THR A 222 -1.74 18.81 -2.58
C THR A 222 -2.41 18.87 -3.95
N GLU A 223 -1.62 18.79 -5.02
CA GLU A 223 -2.11 18.72 -6.40
C GLU A 223 -3.04 17.51 -6.57
N ARG A 224 -2.58 16.30 -6.20
CA ARG A 224 -3.35 15.06 -6.36
C ARG A 224 -4.69 15.10 -5.62
N LEU A 225 -4.68 15.65 -4.40
CA LEU A 225 -5.85 15.62 -3.52
C LEU A 225 -6.87 16.70 -3.85
N LYS A 226 -6.43 17.87 -4.34
CA LYS A 226 -7.32 18.98 -4.72
C LYS A 226 -7.81 18.90 -6.16
N ASN A 227 -6.92 18.53 -7.09
CA ASN A 227 -7.20 18.57 -8.52
C ASN A 227 -7.49 17.19 -9.12
N GLY A 228 -7.34 16.13 -8.33
CA GLY A 228 -7.60 14.76 -8.77
C GLY A 228 -6.42 14.15 -9.53
N ARG A 229 -6.70 13.04 -10.21
CA ARG A 229 -5.70 12.20 -10.86
C ARG A 229 -5.35 12.75 -12.24
N LYS A 230 -4.08 12.67 -12.63
CA LYS A 230 -3.63 12.89 -14.00
C LYS A 230 -3.70 11.58 -14.78
N VAL A 231 -3.99 11.67 -16.06
CA VAL A 231 -3.99 10.50 -16.96
C VAL A 231 -2.55 10.00 -17.10
N HIS A 232 -2.32 8.72 -16.81
CA HIS A 232 -1.02 8.08 -16.98
C HIS A 232 -0.76 7.80 -18.48
N PRO A 233 0.48 7.90 -18.98
CA PRO A 233 0.79 7.62 -20.38
C PRO A 233 0.34 6.24 -20.88
N VAL A 234 0.36 5.22 -20.01
CA VAL A 234 -0.11 3.85 -20.33
C VAL A 234 -1.59 3.83 -20.72
N GLU A 235 -2.40 4.78 -20.25
CA GLU A 235 -3.83 4.85 -20.57
C GLU A 235 -4.11 5.20 -22.03
N THR A 236 -3.10 5.74 -22.74
CA THR A 236 -3.20 6.10 -24.15
C THR A 236 -2.76 4.98 -25.10
N LYS A 237 -2.24 3.87 -24.56
CA LYS A 237 -1.74 2.74 -25.34
C LYS A 237 -2.88 1.83 -25.81
N SER A 238 -2.73 1.29 -27.00
CA SER A 238 -3.58 0.22 -27.54
C SER A 238 -3.35 -1.09 -26.79
N ILE A 239 -4.32 -2.03 -26.84
CA ILE A 239 -4.18 -3.35 -26.21
C ILE A 239 -2.92 -4.06 -26.70
N LYS A 240 -2.61 -3.96 -28.00
CA LYS A 240 -1.38 -4.53 -28.56
C LYS A 240 -0.12 -3.97 -27.90
N GLU A 241 -0.05 -2.65 -27.71
CA GLU A 241 1.09 -2.02 -27.04
C GLU A 241 1.19 -2.43 -25.57
N LEU A 242 0.06 -2.55 -24.88
CA LEU A 242 -0.01 -3.03 -23.49
C LEU A 242 0.53 -4.47 -23.37
N LEU A 243 0.10 -5.39 -24.24
CA LEU A 243 0.57 -6.78 -24.22
C LEU A 243 2.07 -6.91 -24.50
N ILE A 244 2.58 -6.16 -25.48
CA ILE A 244 4.03 -6.13 -25.78
C ILE A 244 4.83 -5.60 -24.57
N GLU A 245 4.30 -4.58 -23.90
CA GLU A 245 4.96 -4.04 -22.71
C GLU A 245 4.91 -5.01 -21.53
N LEU A 246 3.79 -5.70 -21.31
CA LEU A 246 3.67 -6.76 -20.30
C LEU A 246 4.67 -7.88 -20.54
N GLU A 247 4.79 -8.38 -21.77
CA GLU A 247 5.77 -9.41 -22.13
C GLU A 247 7.19 -8.92 -21.85
N ARG A 248 7.55 -7.73 -22.33
CA ARG A 248 8.88 -7.14 -22.12
C ARG A 248 9.20 -7.01 -20.62
N ASN A 249 8.27 -6.46 -19.85
CA ASN A 249 8.46 -6.25 -18.42
C ASN A 249 8.54 -7.59 -17.67
N THR A 250 7.74 -8.58 -18.06
CA THR A 250 7.74 -9.90 -17.43
C THR A 250 9.04 -10.64 -17.70
N VAL A 251 9.48 -10.72 -18.95
CA VAL A 251 10.74 -11.37 -19.33
C VAL A 251 11.94 -10.72 -18.63
N ALA A 252 11.93 -9.39 -18.47
CA ALA A 252 12.99 -8.67 -17.77
C ALA A 252 13.07 -8.96 -16.26
N ASN A 253 11.98 -9.42 -15.63
CA ASN A 253 11.92 -9.65 -14.18
C ASN A 253 11.85 -11.13 -13.78
N VAL A 254 11.39 -12.04 -14.65
CA VAL A 254 11.10 -13.44 -14.29
C VAL A 254 12.34 -14.34 -14.14
N GLU A 255 13.53 -13.90 -14.55
CA GLU A 255 14.77 -14.69 -14.40
C GLU A 255 15.03 -15.15 -12.95
N ARG A 256 14.72 -14.32 -11.96
CA ARG A 256 14.93 -14.67 -10.54
C ARG A 256 13.80 -15.50 -9.95
N ASP A 257 12.55 -15.28 -10.36
CA ASP A 257 11.42 -16.14 -9.99
C ASP A 257 11.64 -17.58 -10.50
N ALA A 258 12.09 -17.70 -11.75
CA ALA A 258 12.52 -18.97 -12.35
C ALA A 258 13.68 -19.64 -11.58
N LEU A 259 14.64 -18.85 -11.05
CA LEU A 259 15.73 -19.36 -10.22
C LEU A 259 15.27 -19.81 -8.82
N GLU A 260 14.32 -19.10 -8.20
CA GLU A 260 13.83 -19.39 -6.84
C GLU A 260 12.82 -20.55 -6.80
N PHE A 261 11.96 -20.65 -7.81
CA PHE A 261 10.90 -21.69 -7.87
C PHE A 261 11.19 -22.81 -8.89
N GLY A 262 12.34 -22.78 -9.57
CA GLY A 262 12.77 -23.82 -10.52
C GLY A 262 12.00 -23.82 -11.84
N GLY A 263 11.38 -22.69 -12.19
CA GLY A 263 10.69 -22.48 -13.47
C GLY A 263 11.64 -22.17 -14.63
N GLN A 264 11.10 -22.13 -15.85
CA GLN A 264 11.79 -21.58 -17.01
C GLN A 264 11.16 -20.24 -17.38
N VAL A 265 12.01 -19.26 -17.72
CA VAL A 265 11.55 -18.01 -18.33
C VAL A 265 10.85 -18.35 -19.65
N PRO A 266 9.55 -18.04 -19.82
CA PRO A 266 8.86 -18.32 -21.07
C PRO A 266 9.48 -17.50 -22.21
N GLU A 267 9.74 -18.13 -23.36
CA GLU A 267 10.28 -17.45 -24.55
C GLU A 267 9.32 -16.37 -25.09
N SER A 268 8.02 -16.56 -24.86
CA SER A 268 6.98 -15.59 -25.17
C SER A 268 5.77 -15.81 -24.26
N LEU A 269 5.04 -14.74 -23.98
CA LEU A 269 3.74 -14.81 -23.31
C LEU A 269 2.57 -15.02 -24.30
N PHE A 270 2.82 -14.89 -25.61
CA PHE A 270 1.86 -15.23 -26.66
C PHE A 270 1.85 -16.74 -26.92
N ILE A 271 1.24 -17.47 -26.00
CA ILE A 271 1.28 -18.94 -25.96
C ILE A 271 0.33 -19.63 -26.95
N LEU A 272 -0.63 -18.89 -27.51
CA LEU A 272 -1.63 -19.40 -28.44
C LEU A 272 -1.71 -18.54 -29.72
N PRO A 273 -2.15 -19.10 -30.86
CA PRO A 273 -2.43 -18.30 -32.03
C PRO A 273 -3.65 -17.40 -31.77
N PRO A 274 -3.68 -16.18 -32.35
CA PRO A 274 -4.83 -15.28 -32.29
C PRO A 274 -6.17 -15.96 -32.58
N ALA A 275 -7.20 -15.62 -31.80
CA ALA A 275 -8.53 -16.18 -31.97
C ALA A 275 -9.18 -15.63 -33.24
N THR A 276 -9.85 -16.51 -33.98
CA THR A 276 -10.64 -16.14 -35.14
C THR A 276 -12.02 -15.60 -34.73
N ASP A 277 -12.67 -14.86 -35.62
CA ASP A 277 -14.05 -14.38 -35.40
C ASP A 277 -15.03 -15.54 -35.16
N ASP A 278 -14.80 -16.69 -35.80
CA ASP A 278 -15.63 -17.90 -35.64
C ASP A 278 -15.46 -18.52 -34.25
N GLN A 279 -14.22 -18.58 -33.73
CA GLN A 279 -13.95 -19.05 -32.37
C GLN A 279 -14.58 -18.16 -31.31
N ILE A 280 -14.44 -16.84 -31.46
CA ILE A 280 -15.07 -15.86 -30.56
C ILE A 280 -16.60 -15.96 -30.64
N SER A 281 -17.16 -16.14 -31.84
CA SER A 281 -18.61 -16.32 -32.02
C SER A 281 -19.10 -17.63 -31.40
N ALA A 282 -18.32 -18.71 -31.49
CA ALA A 282 -18.60 -19.97 -30.84
C ALA A 282 -18.56 -19.85 -29.31
N LEU A 283 -17.58 -19.11 -28.76
CA LEU A 283 -17.50 -18.81 -27.34
C LEU A 283 -18.69 -17.97 -26.86
N GLU A 284 -19.05 -16.89 -27.55
CA GLU A 284 -20.25 -16.09 -27.25
C GLU A 284 -21.53 -16.94 -27.27
N HIS A 285 -21.62 -17.89 -28.21
CA HIS A 285 -22.73 -18.84 -28.28
C HIS A 285 -22.71 -19.84 -27.10
N LYS A 286 -21.55 -20.41 -26.76
CA LYS A 286 -21.35 -21.31 -25.59
C LYS A 286 -21.80 -20.62 -24.31
N LEU A 287 -21.34 -19.39 -24.09
CA LEU A 287 -21.63 -18.61 -22.90
C LEU A 287 -23.04 -17.99 -22.91
N ASN A 288 -23.72 -17.98 -24.06
CA ASN A 288 -24.98 -17.29 -24.28
C ASN A 288 -24.92 -15.80 -23.87
N THR A 289 -23.84 -15.12 -24.25
CA THR A 289 -23.63 -13.70 -23.94
C THR A 289 -22.78 -13.03 -25.02
N LYS A 290 -22.72 -11.69 -25.02
CA LYS A 290 -21.85 -10.90 -25.90
C LYS A 290 -20.67 -10.38 -25.11
N LEU A 291 -19.47 -10.74 -25.54
CA LEU A 291 -18.23 -10.30 -24.90
C LEU A 291 -17.97 -8.82 -25.24
N PRO A 292 -17.33 -8.06 -24.34
CA PRO A 292 -16.99 -6.66 -24.60
C PRO A 292 -15.96 -6.55 -25.72
N SER A 293 -15.97 -5.41 -26.43
CA SER A 293 -15.18 -5.24 -27.65
C SER A 293 -13.68 -5.26 -27.42
N ASP A 294 -13.23 -4.68 -26.30
CA ASP A 294 -11.82 -4.66 -25.92
C ASP A 294 -11.30 -6.06 -25.56
N TYR A 295 -12.10 -6.88 -24.86
CA TYR A 295 -11.74 -8.27 -24.61
C TYR A 295 -11.67 -9.11 -25.89
N LYS A 296 -12.58 -8.88 -26.83
CA LYS A 296 -12.50 -9.52 -28.15
C LYS A 296 -11.27 -9.09 -28.93
N GLU A 297 -10.86 -7.83 -28.83
CA GLU A 297 -9.60 -7.36 -29.42
C GLU A 297 -8.40 -8.10 -28.81
N PHE A 298 -8.36 -8.26 -27.49
CA PHE A 298 -7.35 -9.07 -26.80
C PHE A 298 -7.29 -10.52 -27.32
N LEU A 299 -8.44 -11.20 -27.42
CA LEU A 299 -8.50 -12.57 -27.93
C LEU A 299 -8.00 -12.67 -29.38
N LYS A 300 -8.32 -11.68 -30.22
CA LYS A 300 -7.81 -11.60 -31.61
C LYS A 300 -6.33 -11.21 -31.71
N LEU A 301 -5.69 -10.84 -30.61
CA LEU A 301 -4.25 -10.53 -30.57
C LEU A 301 -3.44 -11.69 -30.00
N SER A 302 -3.98 -12.40 -29.02
CA SER A 302 -3.21 -13.36 -28.21
C SER A 302 -3.93 -14.68 -27.92
N ASN A 303 -5.27 -14.66 -27.85
CA ASN A 303 -6.10 -15.82 -27.49
C ASN A 303 -5.69 -16.45 -26.15
N GLY A 304 -5.55 -15.63 -25.12
CA GLY A 304 -4.92 -16.02 -23.86
C GLY A 304 -3.49 -15.48 -23.78
N PHE A 305 -2.94 -15.41 -22.59
CA PHE A 305 -1.64 -14.78 -22.35
C PHE A 305 -0.95 -15.44 -21.17
N GLY A 306 0.36 -15.69 -21.27
CA GLY A 306 1.12 -16.29 -20.17
C GLY A 306 1.09 -15.43 -18.90
N GLY A 307 1.45 -16.05 -17.77
CA GLY A 307 1.52 -15.36 -16.48
C GLY A 307 2.39 -14.10 -16.54
N THR A 308 1.95 -13.03 -15.90
CA THR A 308 2.56 -11.70 -16.01
C THR A 308 3.25 -11.30 -14.71
N TRP A 309 4.40 -10.65 -14.78
CA TRP A 309 5.06 -10.12 -13.59
C TRP A 309 4.21 -9.03 -12.93
N ASN A 310 3.93 -9.16 -11.63
CA ASN A 310 3.11 -8.18 -10.89
C ASN A 310 3.91 -7.27 -9.93
N GLY A 311 5.23 -7.37 -9.96
CA GLY A 311 6.13 -6.68 -9.02
C GLY A 311 6.66 -7.58 -7.90
N TYR A 312 6.09 -8.78 -7.72
CA TYR A 312 6.50 -9.70 -6.66
C TYR A 312 6.53 -11.18 -7.07
N TYR A 313 5.52 -11.66 -7.81
CA TYR A 313 5.49 -12.99 -8.43
C TYR A 313 4.82 -12.90 -9.81
N LEU A 314 4.72 -14.05 -10.50
CA LEU A 314 3.89 -14.17 -11.69
C LEU A 314 2.42 -14.30 -11.31
N ASP A 315 1.63 -13.36 -11.80
CA ASP A 315 0.19 -13.47 -11.84
C ASP A 315 -0.27 -14.68 -12.68
N PRO A 316 -1.49 -15.21 -12.43
CA PRO A 316 -2.09 -16.23 -13.26
C PRO A 316 -2.05 -15.89 -14.76
N PRO A 317 -1.90 -16.91 -15.63
CA PRO A 317 -2.13 -16.73 -17.06
C PRO A 317 -3.58 -16.32 -17.33
N LEU A 318 -3.79 -15.67 -18.48
CA LEU A 318 -5.10 -15.38 -19.02
C LEU A 318 -5.54 -16.49 -19.98
N ASP A 319 -6.76 -16.97 -19.79
CA ASP A 319 -7.34 -18.10 -20.49
C ASP A 319 -7.62 -17.78 -21.97
N GLY A 320 -7.43 -18.78 -22.83
CA GLY A 320 -7.83 -18.75 -24.24
C GLY A 320 -9.30 -19.11 -24.43
N VAL A 321 -9.81 -18.96 -25.66
CA VAL A 321 -11.23 -19.22 -25.97
C VAL A 321 -11.75 -20.61 -25.59
N ASP A 322 -10.88 -21.61 -25.52
CA ASP A 322 -11.24 -22.99 -25.21
C ASP A 322 -11.42 -23.21 -23.69
N ASP A 323 -10.71 -22.44 -22.87
CA ASP A 323 -10.67 -22.58 -21.41
C ASP A 323 -11.62 -21.62 -20.68
N ILE A 324 -12.08 -20.56 -21.36
CA ILE A 324 -13.06 -19.61 -20.79
C ILE A 324 -14.40 -20.31 -20.53
N ASP A 325 -14.86 -20.23 -19.28
CA ASP A 325 -16.17 -20.65 -18.85
C ASP A 325 -16.72 -19.76 -17.71
N TRP A 326 -17.94 -20.05 -17.28
CA TRP A 326 -18.48 -19.48 -16.05
C TRP A 326 -17.73 -20.06 -14.85
N ALA A 327 -17.26 -19.19 -13.96
CA ALA A 327 -16.59 -19.57 -12.73
C ALA A 327 -17.57 -20.28 -11.78
N ASP A 328 -17.09 -21.30 -11.08
CA ASP A 328 -17.75 -21.85 -9.91
C ASP A 328 -17.47 -20.91 -8.74
N VAL A 329 -18.36 -19.95 -8.52
CA VAL A 329 -18.19 -18.90 -7.50
C VAL A 329 -18.32 -19.53 -6.10
N TYR A 330 -17.19 -19.84 -5.45
CA TYR A 330 -17.13 -20.37 -4.08
C TYR A 330 -17.02 -19.28 -3.01
N THR A 331 -17.47 -18.07 -3.31
CA THR A 331 -17.47 -16.93 -2.37
C THR A 331 -18.89 -16.72 -1.86
N GLU A 332 -19.39 -17.62 -1.02
CA GLU A 332 -20.82 -17.67 -0.65
C GLU A 332 -21.37 -16.37 -0.02
N ASP A 333 -20.53 -15.40 0.36
CA ASP A 333 -20.97 -14.13 0.95
C ASP A 333 -20.13 -12.90 0.52
N ALA A 334 -19.32 -12.98 -0.56
CA ALA A 334 -18.47 -11.84 -0.93
C ALA A 334 -19.28 -10.75 -1.67
N PRO A 335 -19.31 -9.50 -1.15
CA PRO A 335 -20.02 -8.40 -1.80
C PRO A 335 -19.32 -7.97 -3.09
N ILE A 336 -20.10 -7.56 -4.09
CA ILE A 336 -19.56 -6.95 -5.32
C ILE A 336 -19.14 -5.51 -5.01
N GLU A 337 -17.83 -5.32 -4.83
CA GLU A 337 -17.23 -4.02 -4.55
C GLU A 337 -16.60 -3.41 -5.79
N LEU A 338 -17.19 -2.31 -6.27
CA LEU A 338 -16.71 -1.59 -7.44
C LEU A 338 -15.81 -0.40 -7.10
N HIS A 339 -15.39 -0.22 -5.85
CA HIS A 339 -14.35 0.74 -5.49
C HIS A 339 -13.61 0.25 -4.25
N GLU A 340 -12.33 0.62 -4.14
CA GLU A 340 -11.53 0.29 -2.96
C GLU A 340 -11.86 1.23 -1.81
N SER A 341 -11.90 0.70 -0.59
CA SER A 341 -11.95 1.49 0.64
C SER A 341 -10.55 1.62 1.24
N PRO A 342 -10.13 2.82 1.68
CA PRO A 342 -8.90 2.97 2.47
C PRO A 342 -8.88 2.06 3.70
N THR A 343 -10.05 1.72 4.26
CA THR A 343 -10.15 0.94 5.49
C THR A 343 -9.90 -0.55 5.29
N GLY A 344 -9.88 -1.02 4.04
CA GLY A 344 -9.93 -2.44 3.68
C GLY A 344 -11.28 -3.09 4.00
N ASN A 345 -12.27 -2.33 4.50
CA ASN A 345 -13.62 -2.81 4.74
C ASN A 345 -14.59 -2.11 3.81
N PHE A 346 -15.61 -2.85 3.39
CA PHE A 346 -16.73 -2.25 2.68
C PHE A 346 -17.58 -1.43 3.63
N ASP A 347 -17.37 -0.12 3.57
CA ASP A 347 -18.04 0.78 4.47
C ASP A 347 -19.43 1.19 3.98
N LEU A 348 -20.13 0.48 3.08
CA LEU A 348 -21.47 0.92 2.61
C LEU A 348 -22.55 -0.09 2.99
N ASP A 349 -23.61 0.42 3.62
CA ASP A 349 -24.75 -0.39 4.07
C ASP A 349 -26.00 0.04 3.30
N LEU A 350 -26.77 -0.96 2.85
CA LEU A 350 -28.10 -0.73 2.28
C LEU A 350 -29.11 -0.43 3.38
N SER A 351 -30.03 0.50 3.11
CA SER A 351 -31.14 0.77 4.02
C SER A 351 -32.11 -0.40 4.13
N GLU A 352 -32.30 -1.14 3.03
CA GLU A 352 -33.11 -2.34 2.98
C GLU A 352 -32.40 -3.42 2.14
N GLY A 353 -32.35 -4.65 2.65
CA GLY A 353 -31.78 -5.80 1.93
C GLY A 353 -30.28 -6.02 2.18
N GLU A 354 -29.71 -6.91 1.36
CA GLU A 354 -28.31 -7.32 1.42
C GLU A 354 -27.55 -6.76 0.22
N TRP A 355 -26.25 -6.50 0.42
CA TRP A 355 -25.41 -6.04 -0.67
C TRP A 355 -25.33 -7.10 -1.77
N PRO A 356 -25.36 -6.73 -3.07
CA PRO A 356 -25.23 -7.70 -4.14
C PRO A 356 -23.95 -8.53 -4.01
N ILE A 357 -24.08 -9.85 -4.08
CA ILE A 357 -22.96 -10.80 -4.05
C ILE A 357 -22.69 -11.37 -5.44
N TYR A 358 -21.53 -12.00 -5.61
CA TYR A 358 -21.16 -12.66 -6.87
C TYR A 358 -22.05 -13.90 -7.11
N GLU A 359 -23.04 -13.79 -8.00
CA GLU A 359 -23.83 -14.96 -8.44
C GLU A 359 -23.23 -15.63 -9.69
N LYS A 360 -22.57 -14.83 -10.53
CA LYS A 360 -22.09 -15.29 -11.84
C LYS A 360 -20.91 -14.44 -12.33
N ALA A 361 -19.81 -15.08 -12.65
CA ALA A 361 -18.64 -14.45 -13.26
C ALA A 361 -18.05 -15.33 -14.36
N LEU A 362 -17.42 -14.71 -15.36
CA LEU A 362 -16.58 -15.45 -16.31
C LEU A 362 -15.18 -15.58 -15.73
N GLN A 363 -14.62 -16.79 -15.71
CA GLN A 363 -13.21 -16.96 -15.36
C GLN A 363 -12.35 -16.53 -16.54
N LEU A 364 -11.39 -15.64 -16.27
CA LEU A 364 -10.40 -15.15 -17.23
C LEU A 364 -9.02 -15.74 -16.98
N GLY A 365 -8.80 -16.35 -15.83
CA GLY A 365 -7.54 -16.97 -15.42
C GLY A 365 -7.57 -17.30 -13.94
N THR A 366 -6.88 -18.38 -13.56
CA THR A 366 -6.78 -18.82 -12.16
C THR A 366 -5.44 -19.50 -11.91
N GLU A 367 -4.85 -19.26 -10.73
CA GLU A 367 -3.72 -20.02 -10.22
C GLU A 367 -3.75 -20.01 -8.69
N ASP A 368 -3.91 -21.19 -8.07
CA ASP A 368 -4.08 -21.37 -6.62
C ASP A 368 -5.25 -20.55 -6.06
N ILE A 369 -4.96 -19.44 -5.36
CA ILE A 369 -5.95 -18.54 -4.74
C ILE A 369 -6.07 -17.20 -5.48
N PHE A 370 -5.42 -17.07 -6.63
CA PHE A 370 -5.45 -15.89 -7.48
C PHE A 370 -6.42 -16.13 -8.63
N GLU A 371 -7.41 -15.26 -8.76
CA GLU A 371 -8.45 -15.42 -9.76
C GLU A 371 -8.75 -14.10 -10.47
N TYR A 372 -9.00 -14.20 -11.77
CA TYR A 372 -9.47 -13.10 -12.60
C TYR A 372 -10.86 -13.41 -13.08
N TRP A 373 -11.80 -12.54 -12.70
CA TRP A 373 -13.19 -12.67 -13.03
C TRP A 373 -13.64 -11.54 -13.94
N PHE A 374 -14.57 -11.83 -14.83
CA PHE A 374 -15.31 -10.83 -15.57
C PHE A 374 -16.77 -10.83 -15.13
N LEU A 375 -17.19 -9.75 -14.47
CA LEU A 375 -18.57 -9.56 -14.07
C LEU A 375 -19.43 -9.20 -15.28
N PRO A 376 -20.51 -9.94 -15.53
CA PRO A 376 -21.40 -9.65 -16.63
C PRO A 376 -22.29 -8.43 -16.33
N PRO A 377 -22.89 -7.80 -17.36
CA PRO A 377 -23.68 -6.58 -17.21
C PRO A 377 -24.83 -6.67 -16.22
N GLN A 378 -25.41 -7.87 -16.05
CA GLN A 378 -26.46 -8.10 -15.08
C GLN A 378 -25.96 -7.92 -13.63
N GLU A 379 -24.82 -8.52 -13.28
CA GLU A 379 -24.24 -8.42 -11.92
C GLU A 379 -23.70 -7.02 -11.65
N THR A 380 -22.98 -6.43 -12.63
CA THR A 380 -22.51 -5.04 -12.55
C THR A 380 -23.67 -4.08 -12.31
N LYS A 381 -24.79 -4.27 -13.01
CA LYS A 381 -25.97 -3.42 -12.85
C LYS A 381 -26.59 -3.52 -11.45
N LYS A 382 -26.67 -4.72 -10.86
CA LYS A 382 -27.15 -4.89 -9.47
C LYS A 382 -26.29 -4.08 -8.49
N ALA A 383 -24.96 -4.20 -8.61
CA ALA A 383 -24.04 -3.43 -7.78
C ALA A 383 -24.23 -1.92 -7.97
N LEU A 384 -24.29 -1.43 -9.22
CA LEU A 384 -24.54 -0.01 -9.52
C LEU A 384 -25.88 0.50 -8.96
N GLU A 385 -26.93 -0.32 -8.96
CA GLU A 385 -28.21 0.02 -8.35
C GLU A 385 -28.10 0.15 -6.82
N ALA A 386 -27.37 -0.75 -6.16
CA ALA A 386 -27.07 -0.65 -4.73
C ALA A 386 -26.29 0.62 -4.39
N TYR A 387 -25.25 0.96 -5.16
CA TYR A 387 -24.53 2.23 -5.00
C TYR A 387 -25.45 3.46 -5.13
N ARG A 388 -26.37 3.46 -6.11
CA ARG A 388 -27.33 4.56 -6.29
C ARG A 388 -28.28 4.71 -5.12
N GLU A 389 -28.76 3.59 -4.57
CA GLU A 389 -29.64 3.57 -3.41
C GLU A 389 -28.93 4.15 -2.19
N VAL A 390 -27.79 3.55 -1.83
CA VAL A 390 -27.02 3.95 -0.64
C VAL A 390 -26.59 5.41 -0.71
N LEU A 391 -26.08 5.87 -1.86
CA LEU A 391 -25.65 7.26 -2.00
C LEU A 391 -26.81 8.27 -2.00
N LYS A 392 -28.06 7.83 -2.22
CA LYS A 392 -29.26 8.69 -2.05
C LYS A 392 -29.88 8.59 -0.67
N SER A 393 -29.54 7.55 0.10
CA SER A 393 -30.09 7.35 1.43
C SER A 393 -29.73 8.51 2.37
N PRO A 394 -30.69 9.01 3.17
CA PRO A 394 -30.41 9.99 4.22
C PRO A 394 -29.62 9.41 5.40
N GLU A 395 -29.52 8.07 5.50
CA GLU A 395 -28.77 7.39 6.57
C GLU A 395 -27.25 7.43 6.33
N VAL A 396 -26.84 7.62 5.08
CA VAL A 396 -25.43 7.84 4.73
C VAL A 396 -25.07 9.29 4.95
N SER A 397 -24.09 9.52 5.83
CA SER A 397 -23.59 10.87 6.13
C SER A 397 -23.03 11.54 4.87
N GLU A 398 -23.13 12.88 4.79
CA GLU A 398 -22.59 13.65 3.67
C GLU A 398 -21.08 13.42 3.48
N GLN A 399 -20.35 13.27 4.57
CA GLN A 399 -18.92 12.97 4.55
C GLN A 399 -18.64 11.62 3.89
N LYS A 400 -19.36 10.57 4.30
CA LYS A 400 -19.23 9.21 3.75
C LYS A 400 -19.56 9.19 2.25
N ARG A 401 -20.66 9.86 1.86
CA ARG A 401 -21.06 10.04 0.46
C ARG A 401 -19.98 10.75 -0.37
N ALA A 402 -19.47 11.89 0.11
CA ALA A 402 -18.44 12.65 -0.59
C ALA A 402 -17.14 11.83 -0.76
N GLN A 403 -16.78 11.03 0.25
CA GLN A 403 -15.61 10.15 0.20
C GLN A 403 -15.77 9.04 -0.83
N THR A 404 -16.90 8.31 -0.82
CA THR A 404 -17.19 7.28 -1.83
C THR A 404 -17.13 7.87 -3.24
N LEU A 405 -17.75 9.04 -3.46
CA LEU A 405 -17.70 9.70 -4.77
C LEU A 405 -16.26 10.08 -5.18
N LYS A 406 -15.41 10.48 -4.23
CA LYS A 406 -14.00 10.77 -4.49
C LYS A 406 -13.21 9.51 -4.88
N LEU A 407 -13.45 8.39 -4.21
CA LEU A 407 -12.85 7.08 -4.52
C LEU A 407 -13.26 6.63 -5.93
N ILE A 408 -14.55 6.70 -6.24
CA ILE A 408 -15.10 6.40 -7.57
C ILE A 408 -14.51 7.32 -8.64
N THR A 409 -14.45 8.63 -8.38
CA THR A 409 -13.90 9.62 -9.33
C THR A 409 -12.41 9.37 -9.57
N SER A 410 -11.65 9.01 -8.54
CA SER A 410 -10.23 8.66 -8.68
C SER A 410 -10.02 7.48 -9.63
N LYS A 411 -10.88 6.46 -9.50
CA LYS A 411 -10.75 5.19 -10.21
C LYS A 411 -11.34 5.20 -11.61
N TYR A 412 -12.53 5.79 -11.77
CA TYR A 412 -13.31 5.77 -13.03
C TYR A 412 -13.39 7.13 -13.71
N GLY A 413 -12.82 8.18 -13.12
CA GLY A 413 -12.80 9.54 -13.67
C GLY A 413 -14.05 10.36 -13.34
N SER A 414 -15.23 9.74 -13.22
CA SER A 414 -16.44 10.39 -12.71
C SER A 414 -17.50 9.41 -12.27
N TRP A 415 -18.52 9.90 -11.57
CA TRP A 415 -19.71 9.13 -11.23
C TRP A 415 -20.50 8.68 -12.48
N GLU A 416 -20.59 9.53 -13.51
CA GLU A 416 -21.29 9.19 -14.75
C GLU A 416 -20.55 8.12 -15.56
N ALA A 417 -19.21 8.07 -15.49
CA ALA A 417 -18.43 7.00 -16.09
C ALA A 417 -18.65 5.69 -15.33
N PHE A 418 -18.67 5.75 -13.99
CA PHE A 418 -18.98 4.62 -13.12
C PHE A 418 -20.39 4.05 -13.36
N GLU A 419 -21.40 4.89 -13.52
CA GLU A 419 -22.78 4.44 -13.80
C GLU A 419 -22.96 3.78 -15.18
N LYS A 420 -21.98 3.91 -16.06
CA LYS A 420 -21.97 3.31 -17.41
C LYS A 420 -21.16 2.03 -17.48
N LEU A 421 -20.62 1.54 -16.35
CA LEU A 421 -19.96 0.26 -16.32
C LEU A 421 -20.93 -0.85 -16.73
N GLU A 422 -20.49 -1.71 -17.65
CA GLU A 422 -21.23 -2.88 -18.10
C GLU A 422 -20.48 -4.13 -17.69
N TRP A 423 -19.27 -4.30 -18.20
CA TRP A 423 -18.37 -5.39 -17.83
C TRP A 423 -17.28 -4.86 -16.90
N VAL A 424 -17.05 -5.56 -15.79
CA VAL A 424 -16.02 -5.20 -14.80
C VAL A 424 -15.10 -6.38 -14.58
N VAL A 425 -13.80 -6.19 -14.78
CA VAL A 425 -12.81 -7.21 -14.40
C VAL A 425 -12.58 -7.09 -12.90
N VAL A 426 -12.65 -8.19 -12.17
CA VAL A 426 -12.30 -8.27 -10.75
C VAL A 426 -11.09 -9.17 -10.63
N GLU A 427 -10.05 -8.65 -9.99
CA GLU A 427 -8.89 -9.42 -9.56
C GLU A 427 -9.04 -9.74 -8.10
N MET A 428 -9.01 -11.03 -7.77
CA MET A 428 -9.10 -11.54 -6.41
C MET A 428 -7.74 -12.07 -5.99
N SER A 429 -7.20 -11.52 -4.90
CA SER A 429 -5.90 -11.94 -4.37
C SER A 429 -5.88 -11.83 -2.85
N HIS A 430 -5.56 -12.91 -2.13
CA HIS A 430 -5.33 -12.89 -0.67
C HIS A 430 -6.37 -12.11 0.18
N GLY A 431 -7.66 -12.11 -0.20
CA GLY A 431 -8.71 -11.38 0.51
C GLY A 431 -8.81 -9.88 0.19
N GLU A 432 -8.12 -9.41 -0.86
CA GLU A 432 -8.28 -8.10 -1.47
C GLU A 432 -8.82 -8.25 -2.90
N ASP A 433 -9.88 -7.50 -3.21
CA ASP A 433 -10.51 -7.47 -4.53
C ASP A 433 -10.23 -6.12 -5.21
N THR A 434 -9.70 -6.16 -6.43
CA THR A 434 -9.49 -4.96 -7.25
C THR A 434 -10.37 -5.02 -8.49
N SER A 435 -11.33 -4.09 -8.59
CA SER A 435 -12.18 -3.94 -9.77
C SER A 435 -11.57 -3.03 -10.84
N CYS A 436 -11.78 -3.34 -12.12
CA CYS A 436 -11.38 -2.54 -13.28
C CYS A 436 -12.57 -2.38 -14.21
N GLY A 437 -12.87 -1.15 -14.64
CA GLY A 437 -14.08 -0.83 -15.39
C GLY A 437 -14.10 -1.29 -16.85
N SER A 438 -13.01 -1.91 -17.31
CA SER A 438 -12.87 -2.50 -18.64
C SER A 438 -11.71 -3.49 -18.64
N PHE A 439 -11.63 -4.34 -19.66
CA PHE A 439 -10.49 -5.23 -19.84
C PHE A 439 -9.22 -4.45 -20.20
N THR A 440 -9.36 -3.37 -20.97
CA THR A 440 -8.24 -2.47 -21.26
C THR A 440 -7.68 -1.84 -19.99
N GLN A 441 -8.54 -1.36 -19.09
CA GLN A 441 -8.09 -0.82 -17.79
C GLN A 441 -7.35 -1.87 -16.97
N PHE A 442 -7.85 -3.11 -16.94
CA PHE A 442 -7.16 -4.23 -16.27
C PHE A 442 -5.74 -4.44 -16.82
N LEU A 443 -5.56 -4.46 -18.13
CA LEU A 443 -4.23 -4.56 -18.75
C LEU A 443 -3.34 -3.35 -18.42
N GLN A 444 -3.90 -2.14 -18.37
CA GLN A 444 -3.14 -0.94 -17.98
C GLN A 444 -2.62 -1.05 -16.54
N GLU A 445 -3.44 -1.55 -15.60
CA GLU A 445 -3.01 -1.76 -14.22
C GLU A 445 -1.94 -2.86 -14.11
N LYS A 446 -2.06 -3.93 -14.90
CA LYS A 446 -0.99 -4.94 -14.99
C LYS A 446 0.29 -4.35 -15.56
N VAL A 447 0.23 -3.51 -16.59
CA VAL A 447 1.42 -2.83 -17.13
C VAL A 447 2.07 -1.97 -16.07
N ASN A 448 1.29 -1.13 -15.37
CA ASN A 448 1.79 -0.27 -14.30
C ASN A 448 2.47 -1.07 -13.19
N ARG A 449 1.91 -2.23 -12.79
CA ARG A 449 2.51 -3.12 -11.79
C ARG A 449 3.75 -3.83 -12.31
N SER A 450 3.72 -4.38 -13.51
CA SER A 450 4.86 -5.09 -14.13
C SER A 450 6.06 -4.19 -14.39
N ALA A 451 5.83 -2.89 -14.61
CA ALA A 451 6.88 -1.89 -14.80
C ALA A 451 7.62 -1.59 -13.49
N LYS A 452 7.00 -1.89 -12.34
CA LYS A 452 7.70 -1.87 -11.05
C LYS A 452 8.69 -3.03 -11.10
N GLY A 453 9.97 -2.69 -10.98
CA GLY A 453 11.01 -3.70 -10.87
C GLY A 453 10.70 -4.68 -9.75
N MET A 454 11.33 -5.84 -9.78
CA MET A 454 11.16 -6.80 -8.70
C MET A 454 11.36 -6.14 -7.36
N TRP A 455 10.50 -6.45 -6.38
CA TRP A 455 10.80 -6.18 -4.99
C TRP A 455 12.18 -6.76 -4.68
N GLN A 456 13.21 -5.92 -4.71
CA GLN A 456 14.55 -6.28 -4.30
C GLN A 456 14.57 -6.20 -2.77
N GLY A 457 13.89 -7.15 -2.13
CA GLY A 457 14.36 -7.59 -0.82
C GLY A 457 15.85 -7.86 -0.99
N GLU A 458 16.65 -7.02 -0.31
CA GLU A 458 18.11 -6.90 -0.42
C GLU A 458 18.60 -6.07 -1.61
N GLY A 459 19.00 -4.81 -1.35
CA GLY A 459 19.82 -4.03 -2.30
C GLY A 459 19.61 -2.52 -2.24
N GLU A 460 18.37 -2.05 -2.39
CA GLU A 460 18.12 -0.61 -2.53
C GLU A 460 17.60 -0.01 -1.23
N ILE A 461 18.52 0.08 -0.26
CA ILE A 461 18.32 0.80 1.02
C ILE A 461 17.73 2.21 0.75
N GLU A 462 18.07 2.83 -0.37
CA GLU A 462 17.61 4.17 -0.82
C GLU A 462 16.11 4.26 -1.17
N GLU A 463 15.46 3.17 -1.56
CA GLU A 463 14.03 3.18 -1.91
C GLU A 463 13.12 2.93 -0.70
N GLY A 464 13.62 2.22 0.30
CA GLY A 464 12.85 1.84 1.49
C GLY A 464 12.75 2.93 2.57
N CYS A 465 13.56 3.98 2.52
CA CYS A 465 13.43 5.18 3.37
C CYS A 465 14.13 6.37 2.71
N PHE A 466 13.48 7.53 2.64
CA PHE A 466 14.02 8.69 1.94
C PHE A 466 15.31 9.23 2.57
N ALA A 467 15.55 8.93 3.85
CA ALA A 467 16.76 9.34 4.55
C ALA A 467 18.02 8.88 3.78
N TYR A 468 17.94 7.72 3.16
CA TYR A 468 19.06 7.14 2.43
C TYR A 468 19.27 7.79 1.06
N SER A 469 18.20 8.12 0.32
CA SER A 469 18.29 8.88 -0.94
C SER A 469 18.70 10.34 -0.74
N CYS A 470 18.52 10.86 0.48
CA CYS A 470 18.96 12.19 0.88
C CYS A 470 20.40 12.25 1.38
N LYS A 471 21.22 11.19 1.31
CA LYS A 471 22.64 11.28 1.69
C LYS A 471 23.43 12.25 0.76
N PRO A 472 24.47 12.93 1.27
CA PRO A 472 25.40 13.68 0.42
C PRO A 472 25.96 12.78 -0.67
N SER A 473 26.00 13.28 -1.91
CA SER A 473 26.69 12.57 -2.99
C SER A 473 28.17 12.47 -2.62
N GLY A 474 28.72 11.25 -2.60
CA GLY A 474 30.14 11.04 -2.31
C GLY A 474 31.01 11.84 -3.28
N ASN A 475 31.96 12.62 -2.75
CA ASN A 475 33.04 13.22 -3.53
C ASN A 475 34.17 12.22 -3.75
#